data_AF-A0A2M8DJW9-F1
#
_entry.id   AF-A0A2M8DJW9-F1
#
_cell.length_a   1.000
_cell.length_b   1.000
_cell.length_c   1.000
_cell.angle_alpha   90.00
_cell.angle_beta   90.00
_cell.angle_gamma   90.00
#
_symmetry.space_group_name_H-M   'P 1'
#
loop_
_entity.id
_entity.type
_entity.pdbx_description
1 polymer ?
#
loop_
_entity_poly.entity_id
_entity_poly.type
_entity_poly.pdbx_seq_one_letter_code
_entity_poly.pdbx_strand_id
1 'polypeptide(L)'
;MTAGEQRTIGMDRPVKLEWLDAVAGRLAAGDSPKAAREYVWNLLEGVVAGATAQTARGKTLTVLARVWLTPPAAALALREAAVKALVQASADERLAIHWAMLSASHPFFVDVAGLVGKSLGLNGEVALSQLTRRLVDTWGDRSTLRRATQRLVRSMVQWGALREGGKVGVYLAPSKRIAVPSTLGGLLVEGLLIAAQCGMPLNQLVSHPAVFPFDVRTDLTALRRSERLQVHRQGDQTDFIERVDRPAPKPRDDAAKLPGDNGAATIRPSTSRTKNAKGIQTKGGRGSGSGKRESKPARTSKQLPLFGKPPGACS
;
A
#
# COMPACT_ATOMS: atom_id res chain seq x y z
N MET A 1 -7.58 0.33 -20.60
CA MET A 1 -8.06 0.77 -19.26
C MET A 1 -9.57 0.67 -19.24
N THR A 2 -10.13 -0.27 -18.49
CA THR A 2 -11.57 -0.39 -18.30
C THR A 2 -12.04 0.73 -17.37
N ALA A 3 -13.03 1.50 -17.83
CA ALA A 3 -13.75 2.45 -17.01
C ALA A 3 -14.48 1.68 -15.90
N GLY A 4 -14.15 1.91 -14.63
CA GLY A 4 -15.00 1.47 -13.51
C GLY A 4 -14.33 1.06 -12.21
N GLU A 5 -13.04 0.70 -12.17
CA GLU A 5 -12.41 0.40 -10.88
C GLU A 5 -12.13 1.69 -10.10
N GLN A 6 -12.92 1.93 -9.07
CA GLN A 6 -12.69 3.02 -8.13
C GLN A 6 -11.34 2.80 -7.43
N ARG A 7 -10.31 3.52 -7.88
CA ARG A 7 -9.02 3.57 -7.19
C ARG A 7 -9.25 3.95 -5.73
N THR A 8 -8.81 3.12 -4.80
CA THR A 8 -9.06 3.28 -3.36
C THR A 8 -7.93 4.08 -2.71
N ILE A 9 -8.28 5.10 -1.92
CA ILE A 9 -7.32 5.82 -1.07
C ILE A 9 -7.03 4.94 0.15
N GLY A 10 -6.02 4.08 0.04
CA GLY A 10 -5.71 3.09 1.07
C GLY A 10 -4.97 3.63 2.29
N MET A 11 -4.28 4.77 2.18
CA MET A 11 -3.50 5.37 3.27
C MET A 11 -4.07 6.74 3.66
N ASP A 12 -5.11 6.73 4.49
CA ASP A 12 -5.80 7.95 4.94
C ASP A 12 -5.34 8.45 6.31
N ARG A 13 -4.34 7.82 6.93
CA ARG A 13 -3.89 8.06 8.32
C ARG A 13 -2.36 8.28 8.34
N PRO A 14 -1.82 9.04 9.32
CA PRO A 14 -0.38 9.11 9.51
C PRO A 14 0.14 7.74 9.93
N VAL A 15 1.25 7.31 9.35
CA VAL A 15 1.91 6.04 9.66
C VAL A 15 3.34 6.36 10.08
N LYS A 16 3.73 5.91 11.27
CA LYS A 16 5.11 6.06 11.72
C LYS A 16 5.99 4.93 11.18
N LEU A 17 7.27 5.23 10.94
CA LEU A 17 8.23 4.25 10.46
C LEU A 17 8.41 3.10 11.47
N GLU A 18 8.46 3.43 12.76
CA GLU A 18 8.56 2.45 13.87
C GLU A 18 7.45 1.39 13.85
N TRP A 19 6.25 1.72 13.35
CA TRP A 19 5.15 0.78 13.24
C TRP A 19 5.33 -0.17 12.04
N LEU A 20 5.87 0.34 10.92
CA LEU A 20 6.22 -0.49 9.77
C LEU A 20 7.36 -1.44 10.13
N ASP A 21 8.39 -0.95 10.82
CA ASP A 21 9.51 -1.72 11.35
C ASP A 21 9.02 -2.81 12.31
N ALA A 22 8.11 -2.48 13.23
CA ALA A 22 7.55 -3.44 14.17
C ALA A 22 6.85 -4.61 13.45
N VAL A 23 6.00 -4.33 12.47
CA VAL A 23 5.29 -5.38 11.72
C VAL A 23 6.28 -6.25 10.95
N ALA A 24 7.19 -5.61 10.21
CA ALA A 24 8.13 -6.30 9.34
C ALA A 24 9.19 -7.08 10.13
N GLY A 25 9.60 -6.56 11.29
CA GLY A 25 10.50 -7.22 12.22
C GLY A 25 9.92 -8.50 12.82
N ARG A 26 8.61 -8.54 13.13
CA ARG A 26 7.94 -9.78 13.56
C ARG A 26 7.96 -10.83 12.44
N LEU A 27 7.68 -10.43 11.20
CA LEU A 27 7.77 -11.34 10.05
C LEU A 27 9.21 -11.84 9.84
N ALA A 28 10.22 -10.97 9.99
CA ALA A 28 11.62 -11.35 9.89
C ALA A 28 12.06 -12.31 11.01
N ALA A 29 11.42 -12.23 12.18
CA ALA A 29 11.60 -13.18 13.28
C ALA A 29 10.89 -14.53 13.06
N GLY A 30 10.17 -14.70 11.95
CA GLY A 30 9.46 -15.94 11.61
C GLY A 30 8.03 -16.04 12.13
N ASP A 31 7.46 -14.95 12.68
CA ASP A 31 6.08 -14.95 13.13
C ASP A 31 5.11 -15.18 11.97
N SER A 32 4.01 -15.89 12.27
CA SER A 32 2.86 -15.91 11.35
C SER A 32 2.25 -14.50 11.19
N PRO A 33 1.62 -14.19 10.04
CA PRO A 33 0.92 -12.91 9.87
C PRO A 33 -0.14 -12.62 10.93
N LYS A 34 -0.74 -13.66 11.52
CA LYS A 34 -1.70 -13.54 12.63
C LYS A 34 -1.00 -13.08 13.92
N ALA A 35 0.09 -13.73 14.30
CA ALA A 35 0.86 -13.35 15.50
C ALA A 35 1.44 -11.94 15.38
N ALA A 36 1.99 -11.59 14.21
CA ALA A 36 2.47 -10.24 13.94
C ALA A 36 1.33 -9.20 14.00
N ARG A 37 0.12 -9.54 13.53
CA ARG A 37 -1.07 -8.69 13.65
C ARG A 37 -1.44 -8.40 15.10
N GLU A 38 -1.47 -9.43 15.94
CA GLU A 38 -1.80 -9.32 17.36
C GLU A 38 -0.76 -8.49 18.11
N TYR A 39 0.52 -8.72 17.84
CA TYR A 39 1.62 -7.92 18.39
C TYR A 39 1.46 -6.43 18.08
N VAL A 40 1.24 -6.10 16.79
CA VAL A 40 1.11 -4.69 16.36
C VAL A 40 -0.19 -4.08 16.87
N TRP A 41 -1.27 -4.86 16.96
CA TRP A 41 -2.48 -4.40 17.62
C TRP A 41 -2.15 -3.91 19.04
N ASN A 42 -1.49 -4.73 19.85
CA ASN A 42 -1.11 -4.40 21.23
C ASN A 42 -0.13 -3.21 21.30
N LEU A 43 0.83 -3.13 20.38
CA LEU A 43 1.76 -2.00 20.29
C LEU A 43 1.04 -0.65 20.10
N LEU A 44 -0.06 -0.64 19.35
CA LEU A 44 -0.85 0.58 19.10
C LEU A 44 -1.79 0.95 20.25
N GLU A 45 -1.89 0.12 21.29
CA GLU A 45 -2.69 0.40 22.48
C GLU A 45 -2.16 1.61 23.24
N GLY A 46 -3.05 2.53 23.65
CA GLY A 46 -2.67 3.77 24.33
C GLY A 46 -1.95 4.80 23.45
N VAL A 47 -1.33 4.38 22.34
CA VAL A 47 -0.65 5.26 21.37
C VAL A 47 -1.61 5.80 20.31
N VAL A 48 -2.55 4.97 19.85
CA VAL A 48 -3.55 5.35 18.85
C VAL A 48 -4.95 5.15 19.42
N ALA A 49 -5.78 6.18 19.34
CA ALA A 49 -7.11 6.17 19.96
C ALA A 49 -8.03 5.04 19.43
N GLY A 50 -8.72 4.41 20.39
CA GLY A 50 -9.81 3.46 20.16
C GLY A 50 -9.40 1.99 20.24
N ALA A 51 -10.40 1.15 20.49
CA ALA A 51 -10.23 -0.26 20.84
C ALA A 51 -10.92 -1.24 19.86
N THR A 52 -11.45 -0.75 18.74
CA THR A 52 -12.17 -1.60 17.76
C THR A 52 -11.65 -1.42 16.33
N ALA A 53 -11.98 -2.35 15.43
CA ALA A 53 -11.52 -2.32 14.04
C ALA A 53 -11.91 -1.03 13.28
N GLN A 54 -13.00 -0.36 13.66
CA GLN A 54 -13.48 0.85 13.01
C GLN A 54 -12.85 2.15 13.57
N THR A 55 -12.12 2.05 14.67
CA THR A 55 -11.45 3.19 15.31
C THR A 55 -10.15 3.59 14.60
N ALA A 56 -9.46 4.61 15.12
CA ALA A 56 -8.17 5.02 14.57
C ALA A 56 -7.15 3.87 14.62
N ARG A 57 -7.07 3.15 15.75
CA ARG A 57 -6.20 1.98 15.92
C ARG A 57 -6.46 0.90 14.87
N GLY A 58 -7.72 0.53 14.67
CA GLY A 58 -8.13 -0.46 13.68
C GLY A 58 -7.78 -0.07 12.25
N LYS A 59 -8.03 1.18 11.86
CA LYS A 59 -7.69 1.65 10.51
C LYS A 59 -6.18 1.74 10.30
N THR A 60 -5.41 2.18 11.29
CA THR A 60 -3.94 2.15 11.23
C THR A 60 -3.43 0.72 11.05
N LEU A 61 -3.94 -0.24 11.83
CA LEU A 61 -3.59 -1.65 11.65
C LEU A 61 -3.95 -2.18 10.26
N THR A 62 -5.09 -1.76 9.69
CA THR A 62 -5.47 -2.14 8.31
C THR A 62 -4.45 -1.65 7.29
N VAL A 63 -3.93 -0.42 7.42
CA VAL A 63 -2.85 0.09 6.54
C VAL A 63 -1.60 -0.76 6.70
N LEU A 64 -1.11 -0.94 7.93
CA LEU A 64 0.10 -1.73 8.22
C LEU A 64 -0.03 -3.17 7.72
N ALA A 65 -1.20 -3.78 7.92
CA ALA A 65 -1.51 -5.12 7.45
C ALA A 65 -1.47 -5.21 5.93
N ARG A 66 -2.06 -4.23 5.21
CA ARG A 66 -2.01 -4.21 3.75
C ARG A 66 -0.58 -4.04 3.20
N VAL A 67 0.33 -3.44 3.95
CA VAL A 67 1.75 -3.33 3.55
C VAL A 67 2.47 -4.66 3.76
N TRP A 68 2.34 -5.29 4.93
CA TRP A 68 3.21 -6.39 5.34
C TRP A 68 2.50 -7.73 5.56
N LEU A 69 1.33 -7.73 6.17
CA LEU A 69 0.67 -8.98 6.61
C LEU A 69 -0.14 -9.64 5.49
N THR A 70 -0.93 -8.83 4.79
CA THR A 70 -1.83 -9.23 3.71
C THR A 70 -1.66 -8.28 2.51
N PRO A 71 -0.46 -8.23 1.89
CA PRO A 71 -0.26 -7.43 0.69
C PRO A 71 -1.03 -8.03 -0.50
N PRO A 72 -1.25 -7.25 -1.58
CA PRO A 72 -1.78 -7.81 -2.83
C PRO A 72 -0.98 -9.03 -3.28
N ALA A 73 -1.64 -10.00 -3.92
CA ALA A 73 -1.00 -11.27 -4.32
C ALA A 73 0.29 -11.06 -5.13
N ALA A 74 0.27 -10.07 -6.04
CA ALA A 74 1.42 -9.65 -6.84
C ALA A 74 2.65 -9.24 -6.00
N ALA A 75 2.44 -8.73 -4.79
CA ALA A 75 3.47 -8.24 -3.89
C ALA A 75 3.96 -9.27 -2.85
N LEU A 76 3.43 -10.51 -2.87
CA LEU A 76 3.85 -11.55 -1.92
C LEU A 76 5.32 -11.93 -2.10
N ALA A 77 5.76 -12.17 -3.34
CA ALA A 77 7.15 -12.53 -3.61
C ALA A 77 8.12 -11.38 -3.28
N LEU A 78 7.70 -10.14 -3.54
CA LEU A 78 8.42 -8.94 -3.10
C LEU A 78 8.54 -8.87 -1.58
N ARG A 79 7.46 -9.17 -0.84
CA ARG A 79 7.47 -9.22 0.63
C ARG A 79 8.50 -10.21 1.15
N GLU A 80 8.53 -11.43 0.62
CA GLU A 80 9.48 -12.45 1.08
C GLU A 80 10.93 -12.01 0.86
N ALA A 81 11.23 -11.36 -0.28
CA ALA A 81 12.54 -10.80 -0.54
C ALA A 81 12.87 -9.62 0.41
N ALA A 82 11.89 -8.75 0.64
CA ALA A 82 12.00 -7.60 1.54
C ALA A 82 12.25 -8.02 3.00
N VAL A 83 11.55 -9.04 3.50
CA VAL A 83 11.73 -9.58 4.86
C VAL A 83 13.15 -10.12 5.04
N LYS A 84 13.70 -10.83 4.06
CA LYS A 84 15.09 -11.31 4.10
C LYS A 84 16.09 -10.15 4.15
N ALA A 85 15.83 -9.07 3.40
CA ALA A 85 16.70 -7.90 3.36
C ALA A 85 16.69 -7.11 4.68
N LEU A 86 15.59 -7.13 5.44
CA LEU A 86 15.46 -6.36 6.69
C LEU A 86 16.42 -6.77 7.81
N VAL A 87 16.86 -8.04 7.83
CA VAL A 87 17.66 -8.60 8.93
C VAL A 87 18.99 -7.85 9.12
N GLN A 88 19.59 -7.39 8.01
CA GLN A 88 20.88 -6.69 8.01
C GLN A 88 20.77 -5.22 7.58
N ALA A 89 19.53 -4.71 7.43
CA ALA A 89 19.29 -3.37 6.92
C ALA A 89 19.54 -2.29 7.99
N SER A 90 20.32 -1.28 7.61
CA SER A 90 20.42 0.01 8.29
C SER A 90 19.09 0.78 8.26
N ALA A 91 19.00 1.88 9.01
CA ALA A 91 17.78 2.70 9.07
C ALA A 91 17.34 3.24 7.69
N ASP A 92 18.30 3.73 6.90
CA ASP A 92 18.06 4.23 5.54
C ASP A 92 17.59 3.13 4.59
N GLU A 93 18.19 1.94 4.71
CA GLU A 93 17.82 0.76 3.93
C GLU A 93 16.42 0.23 4.31
N ARG A 94 16.06 0.26 5.60
CA ARG A 94 14.71 -0.07 6.07
C ARG A 94 13.67 0.85 5.46
N LEU A 95 13.95 2.15 5.39
CA LEU A 95 13.06 3.09 4.73
C LEU A 95 12.87 2.73 3.25
N ALA A 96 13.94 2.38 2.52
CA ALA A 96 13.85 1.93 1.14
C ALA A 96 13.01 0.65 0.99
N ILE A 97 13.20 -0.32 1.89
CA ILE A 97 12.42 -1.56 1.90
C ILE A 97 10.93 -1.27 2.14
N HIS A 98 10.61 -0.43 3.13
CA HIS A 98 9.23 0.00 3.38
C HIS A 98 8.65 0.74 2.18
N TRP A 99 9.44 1.59 1.52
CA TRP A 99 9.00 2.34 0.34
C TRP A 99 8.64 1.41 -0.82
N ALA A 100 9.41 0.35 -1.06
CA ALA A 100 9.10 -0.68 -2.05
C ALA A 100 7.76 -1.37 -1.74
N MET A 101 7.55 -1.78 -0.49
CA MET A 101 6.31 -2.42 -0.06
C MET A 101 5.10 -1.47 -0.11
N LEU A 102 5.29 -0.19 0.26
CA LEU A 102 4.27 0.85 0.14
C LEU A 102 3.88 1.07 -1.31
N SER A 103 4.86 1.15 -2.20
CA SER A 103 4.64 1.31 -3.64
C SER A 103 3.81 0.16 -4.19
N ALA A 104 4.17 -1.07 -3.84
CA ALA A 104 3.47 -2.26 -4.30
C ALA A 104 2.04 -2.43 -3.76
N SER A 105 1.74 -1.87 -2.59
CA SER A 105 0.46 -2.10 -1.89
C SER A 105 -0.53 -0.95 -2.01
N HIS A 106 -0.05 0.27 -2.31
CA HIS A 106 -0.82 1.50 -2.30
C HIS A 106 -0.53 2.39 -3.52
N PRO A 107 -1.29 2.29 -4.63
CA PRO A 107 -1.09 3.16 -5.79
C PRO A 107 -1.18 4.67 -5.47
N PHE A 108 -2.03 5.06 -4.51
CA PHE A 108 -2.11 6.44 -4.03
C PHE A 108 -0.78 6.94 -3.45
N PHE A 109 -0.01 6.06 -2.81
CA PHE A 109 1.32 6.39 -2.31
C PHE A 109 2.28 6.71 -3.44
N VAL A 110 2.28 5.90 -4.50
CA VAL A 110 3.14 6.11 -5.69
C VAL A 110 2.82 7.42 -6.39
N ASP A 111 1.55 7.76 -6.54
CA ASP A 111 1.14 9.04 -7.15
C ASP A 111 1.56 10.25 -6.31
N VAL A 112 1.40 10.16 -4.99
CA VAL A 112 1.84 11.23 -4.06
C VAL A 112 3.36 11.38 -4.08
N ALA A 113 4.10 10.27 -3.94
CA ALA A 113 5.56 10.25 -4.00
C ALA A 113 6.07 10.77 -5.35
N GLY A 114 5.43 10.38 -6.45
CA GLY A 114 5.78 10.82 -7.81
C GLY A 114 5.59 12.32 -8.01
N LEU A 115 4.47 12.89 -7.55
CA LEU A 115 4.23 14.33 -7.61
C LEU A 115 5.19 15.12 -6.71
N VAL A 116 5.47 14.61 -5.52
CA VAL A 116 6.46 15.19 -4.59
C VAL A 116 7.85 15.17 -5.23
N GLY A 117 8.35 14.01 -5.64
CA GLY A 117 9.66 13.86 -6.25
C GLY A 117 9.82 14.70 -7.52
N LYS A 118 8.77 14.79 -8.35
CA LYS A 118 8.77 15.64 -9.55
C LYS A 118 8.87 17.13 -9.20
N SER A 119 8.11 17.59 -8.19
CA SER A 119 8.18 18.99 -7.75
C SER A 119 9.54 19.32 -7.16
N LEU A 120 10.10 18.43 -6.32
CA LEU A 120 11.42 18.62 -5.72
C LEU A 120 12.53 18.62 -6.77
N GLY A 121 12.46 17.75 -7.78
CA GLY A 121 13.45 17.69 -8.86
C GLY A 121 13.44 18.95 -9.74
N LEU A 122 12.27 19.57 -9.95
CA LEU A 122 12.14 20.76 -10.80
C LEU A 122 12.35 22.08 -10.06
N ASN A 123 11.82 22.19 -8.84
CA ASN A 123 11.72 23.45 -8.11
C ASN A 123 12.56 23.47 -6.82
N GLY A 124 13.11 22.33 -6.39
CA GLY A 124 13.76 22.19 -5.08
C GLY A 124 12.80 22.11 -3.88
N GLU A 125 11.53 22.48 -4.08
CA GLU A 125 10.49 22.49 -3.06
C GLU A 125 9.14 21.93 -3.59
N VAL A 126 8.25 21.60 -2.66
CA VAL A 126 6.87 21.20 -2.97
C VAL A 126 5.89 21.87 -2.01
N ALA A 127 4.88 22.55 -2.57
CA ALA A 127 3.78 23.11 -1.80
C ALA A 127 2.62 22.10 -1.71
N LEU A 128 2.12 21.87 -0.50
CA LEU A 128 1.02 20.94 -0.21
C LEU A 128 -0.26 21.28 -0.97
N SER A 129 -0.53 22.57 -1.16
CA SER A 129 -1.68 23.07 -1.91
C SER A 129 -1.60 22.68 -3.38
N GLN A 130 -0.43 22.82 -4.00
CA GLN A 130 -0.18 22.44 -5.40
C GLN A 130 -0.25 20.92 -5.58
N LEU A 131 0.37 20.17 -4.66
CA LEU A 131 0.29 18.71 -4.62
C LEU A 131 -1.17 18.23 -4.55
N THR A 132 -1.94 18.78 -3.60
CA THR A 132 -3.34 18.43 -3.39
C THR A 132 -4.19 18.73 -4.61
N ARG A 133 -3.99 19.89 -5.27
CA ARG A 133 -4.72 20.25 -6.50
C ARG A 133 -4.50 19.21 -7.60
N ARG A 134 -3.24 18.83 -7.88
CA ARG A 134 -2.92 17.83 -8.90
C ARG A 134 -3.49 16.44 -8.58
N LEU A 135 -3.53 16.08 -7.30
CA LEU A 135 -4.14 14.83 -6.86
C LEU A 135 -5.67 14.86 -7.04
N VAL A 136 -6.33 15.99 -6.76
CA VAL A 136 -7.77 16.17 -7.05
C VAL A 136 -8.05 15.98 -8.55
N ASP A 137 -7.20 16.54 -9.42
CA ASP A 137 -7.36 16.41 -10.88
C ASP A 137 -7.27 14.94 -11.34
N THR A 138 -6.46 14.12 -10.65
CA THR A 138 -6.19 12.72 -11.05
C THR A 138 -7.11 11.69 -10.36
N TRP A 139 -7.46 11.92 -9.10
CA TRP A 139 -8.22 10.99 -8.25
C TRP A 139 -9.68 11.42 -8.00
N GLY A 140 -10.04 12.63 -8.44
CA GLY A 140 -11.30 13.29 -8.16
C GLY A 140 -11.31 14.02 -6.81
N ASP A 141 -12.22 14.98 -6.67
CA ASP A 141 -12.39 15.77 -5.42
C ASP A 141 -13.17 14.96 -4.38
N ARG A 142 -12.46 14.04 -3.72
CA ARG A 142 -13.01 13.23 -2.63
C ARG A 142 -12.74 13.91 -1.29
N SER A 143 -13.73 13.92 -0.40
CA SER A 143 -13.63 14.54 0.94
C SER A 143 -12.44 14.03 1.76
N THR A 144 -12.00 12.79 1.54
CA THR A 144 -10.88 12.16 2.25
C THR A 144 -9.51 12.46 1.63
N LEU A 145 -9.43 12.85 0.35
CA LEU A 145 -8.17 12.97 -0.38
C LEU A 145 -7.25 14.06 0.19
N ARG A 146 -7.82 15.22 0.53
CA ARG A 146 -7.06 16.34 1.11
C ARG A 146 -6.40 15.95 2.42
N ARG A 147 -7.16 15.27 3.31
CA ARG A 147 -6.66 14.80 4.61
C ARG A 147 -5.65 13.66 4.45
N ALA A 148 -5.88 12.73 3.53
CA ALA A 148 -4.95 11.64 3.23
C ALA A 148 -3.60 12.18 2.73
N THR A 149 -3.63 13.13 1.79
CA THR A 149 -2.43 13.80 1.25
C THR A 149 -1.64 14.48 2.37
N GLN A 150 -2.31 15.30 3.20
CA GLN A 150 -1.69 15.97 4.34
C GLN A 150 -1.01 14.98 5.30
N ARG A 151 -1.70 13.89 5.63
CA ARG A 151 -1.20 12.86 6.57
C ARG A 151 -0.05 12.06 5.99
N LEU A 152 -0.08 11.76 4.69
CA LEU A 152 1.01 11.06 4.02
C LEU A 152 2.27 11.95 3.93
N VAL A 153 2.14 13.21 3.52
CA VAL A 153 3.28 14.14 3.49
C VAL A 153 3.88 14.31 4.88
N ARG A 154 3.06 14.44 5.92
CA ARG A 154 3.54 14.46 7.31
C ARG A 154 4.27 13.17 7.71
N SER A 155 3.82 12.01 7.22
CA SER A 155 4.51 10.74 7.45
C SER A 155 5.88 10.75 6.76
N MET A 156 5.97 11.21 5.51
CA MET A 156 7.24 11.35 4.79
C MET A 156 8.22 12.30 5.50
N VAL A 157 7.74 13.39 6.12
CA VAL A 157 8.57 14.25 6.98
C VAL A 157 9.07 13.50 8.21
N GLN A 158 8.19 12.77 8.91
CA GLN A 158 8.57 11.98 10.09
C GLN A 158 9.56 10.86 9.76
N TRP A 159 9.53 10.32 8.54
CA TRP A 159 10.48 9.31 8.08
C TRP A 159 11.83 9.89 7.65
N GLY A 160 11.98 11.23 7.64
CA GLY A 160 13.18 11.90 7.13
C GLY A 160 13.25 11.97 5.60
N ALA A 161 12.22 11.51 4.89
CA ALA A 161 12.15 11.62 3.43
C ALA A 161 11.86 13.05 2.96
N LEU A 162 11.29 13.90 3.81
CA LEU A 162 11.06 15.33 3.55
C LEU A 162 11.51 16.17 4.74
N ARG A 163 11.80 17.45 4.48
CA ARG A 163 12.03 18.46 5.52
C ARG A 163 10.97 19.54 5.44
N GLU A 164 10.63 20.12 6.58
CA GLU A 164 9.84 21.35 6.62
C GLU A 164 10.62 22.47 5.93
N GLY A 165 9.94 23.23 5.08
CA GLY A 165 10.50 24.41 4.42
C GLY A 165 10.34 25.68 5.26
N GLY A 166 10.77 26.82 4.71
CA GLY A 166 10.65 28.12 5.39
C GLY A 166 9.22 28.67 5.50
N LYS A 167 8.24 28.04 4.83
CA LYS A 167 6.82 28.44 4.84
C LYS A 167 5.94 27.25 5.18
N VAL A 168 4.86 27.50 5.93
CA VAL A 168 3.90 26.46 6.31
C VAL A 168 3.32 25.78 5.07
N GLY A 169 3.40 24.45 5.04
CA GLY A 169 2.90 23.64 3.93
C GLY A 169 3.80 23.64 2.69
N VAL A 170 5.02 24.17 2.80
CA VAL A 170 6.10 24.00 1.82
C VAL A 170 7.12 23.03 2.40
N TYR A 171 7.53 22.05 1.61
CA TYR A 171 8.48 21.01 2.02
C TYR A 171 9.66 20.95 1.07
N LEU A 172 10.80 20.56 1.60
CA LEU A 172 12.08 20.47 0.89
C LEU A 172 12.55 19.02 0.82
N ALA A 173 13.41 18.74 -0.15
CA ALA A 173 14.15 17.50 -0.21
C ALA A 173 15.09 17.34 1.02
N PRO A 174 15.46 16.10 1.39
CA PRO A 174 16.51 15.89 2.37
C PRO A 174 17.82 16.50 1.88
N SER A 175 18.73 16.87 2.81
CA SER A 175 20.01 17.51 2.45
C SER A 175 20.85 16.67 1.49
N LYS A 176 20.72 15.35 1.58
CA LYS A 176 21.39 14.37 0.72
C LYS A 176 20.37 13.30 0.35
N ARG A 177 20.42 12.82 -0.90
CA ARG A 177 19.66 11.63 -1.29
C ARG A 177 20.17 10.41 -0.53
N ILE A 178 19.26 9.52 -0.19
CA ILE A 178 19.57 8.30 0.53
C ILE A 178 20.14 7.30 -0.47
N ALA A 179 21.42 6.96 -0.34
CA ALA A 179 22.07 6.01 -1.23
C ALA A 179 21.58 4.58 -0.90
N VAL A 180 21.10 3.88 -1.92
CA VAL A 180 20.53 2.53 -1.76
C VAL A 180 21.39 1.53 -2.53
N PRO A 181 21.85 0.42 -1.91
CA PRO A 181 22.62 -0.60 -2.60
C PRO A 181 21.81 -1.28 -3.71
N SER A 182 22.52 -1.84 -4.70
CA SER A 182 21.90 -2.44 -5.89
C SER A 182 20.85 -3.52 -5.60
N THR A 183 21.02 -4.26 -4.50
CA THR A 183 20.08 -5.29 -4.04
C THR A 183 18.72 -4.70 -3.67
N LEU A 184 18.72 -3.58 -2.95
CA LEU A 184 17.49 -2.88 -2.54
C LEU A 184 16.91 -2.02 -3.67
N GLY A 185 17.76 -1.51 -4.57
CA GLY A 185 17.29 -0.87 -5.79
C GLY A 185 16.40 -1.80 -6.63
N GLY A 186 16.73 -3.10 -6.70
CA GLY A 186 15.88 -4.10 -7.32
C GLY A 186 14.49 -4.23 -6.66
N LEU A 187 14.41 -4.13 -5.33
CA LEU A 187 13.13 -4.17 -4.60
C LEU A 187 12.28 -2.92 -4.88
N LEU A 188 12.90 -1.73 -4.92
CA LEU A 188 12.22 -0.48 -5.27
C LEU A 188 11.66 -0.52 -6.70
N VAL A 189 12.47 -0.98 -7.65
CA VAL A 189 12.06 -1.18 -9.05
C VAL A 189 10.90 -2.15 -9.16
N GLU A 190 11.00 -3.32 -8.49
CA GLU A 190 9.93 -4.31 -8.46
C GLU A 190 8.65 -3.71 -7.89
N GLY A 191 8.72 -3.01 -6.75
CA GLY A 191 7.58 -2.34 -6.11
C GLY A 191 6.87 -1.32 -7.01
N LEU A 192 7.62 -0.54 -7.78
CA LEU A 192 7.07 0.37 -8.78
C LEU A 192 6.39 -0.37 -9.93
N LEU A 193 7.00 -1.44 -10.45
CA LEU A 193 6.38 -2.26 -11.50
C LEU A 193 5.08 -2.91 -11.02
N ILE A 194 4.98 -3.31 -9.73
CA ILE A 194 3.73 -3.80 -9.15
C ILE A 194 2.64 -2.73 -9.22
N ALA A 195 2.99 -1.49 -8.85
CA ALA A 195 2.06 -0.38 -8.85
C ALA A 195 1.64 0.04 -10.26
N ALA A 196 2.58 0.05 -11.20
CA ALA A 196 2.37 0.44 -12.59
C ALA A 196 1.57 -0.60 -13.37
N GLN A 197 1.63 -1.88 -12.98
CA GLN A 197 1.01 -3.01 -13.68
C GLN A 197 1.45 -3.16 -15.14
N CYS A 198 2.60 -2.59 -15.49
CA CYS A 198 3.21 -2.71 -16.80
C CYS A 198 4.74 -2.68 -16.70
N GLY A 199 5.40 -3.23 -17.72
CA GLY A 199 6.85 -3.10 -17.87
C GLY A 199 7.27 -1.69 -18.26
N MET A 200 8.52 -1.34 -17.94
CA MET A 200 9.08 -0.01 -18.19
C MET A 200 10.59 -0.11 -18.44
N PRO A 201 11.18 0.80 -19.23
CA PRO A 201 12.62 0.96 -19.33
C PRO A 201 13.30 1.14 -17.96
N LEU A 202 14.44 0.46 -17.74
CA LEU A 202 15.18 0.50 -16.47
C LEU A 202 15.59 1.92 -16.09
N ASN A 203 16.04 2.72 -17.05
CA ASN A 203 16.41 4.12 -16.83
C ASN A 203 15.23 4.96 -16.32
N GLN A 204 14.01 4.71 -16.81
CA GLN A 204 12.80 5.37 -16.35
C GLN A 204 12.40 4.91 -14.94
N LEU A 205 12.63 3.63 -14.60
CA LEU A 205 12.35 3.10 -13.26
C LEU A 205 13.29 3.67 -12.20
N VAL A 206 14.60 3.69 -12.45
CA VAL A 206 15.59 4.21 -11.48
C VAL A 206 15.54 5.73 -11.33
N SER A 207 15.08 6.45 -12.37
CA SER A 207 14.86 7.90 -12.32
C SER A 207 13.41 8.29 -12.05
N HIS A 208 12.52 7.31 -11.82
CA HIS A 208 11.10 7.55 -11.66
C HIS A 208 10.87 8.48 -10.47
N PRO A 209 10.11 9.58 -10.58
CA PRO A 209 9.96 10.54 -9.48
C PRO A 209 9.46 9.94 -8.16
N ALA A 210 8.72 8.83 -8.21
CA ALA A 210 8.23 8.14 -7.01
C ALA A 210 9.31 7.33 -6.25
N VAL A 211 10.52 7.15 -6.80
CA VAL A 211 11.67 6.58 -6.07
C VAL A 211 12.35 7.59 -5.16
N PHE A 212 11.94 8.85 -5.19
CA PHE A 212 12.31 9.80 -4.14
C PHE A 212 12.07 9.17 -2.76
N PRO A 213 12.94 9.35 -1.74
CA PRO A 213 14.13 10.21 -1.67
C PRO A 213 15.46 9.54 -2.07
N PHE A 214 15.42 8.38 -2.74
CA PHE A 214 16.59 7.53 -2.91
C PHE A 214 17.45 7.89 -4.13
N ASP A 215 18.76 7.63 -4.01
CA ASP A 215 19.66 7.43 -5.15
C ASP A 215 19.66 5.92 -5.47
N VAL A 216 18.84 5.54 -6.45
CA VAL A 216 18.60 4.13 -6.79
C VAL A 216 19.67 3.66 -7.76
N ARG A 217 20.47 2.70 -7.30
CA ARG A 217 21.39 1.94 -8.14
C ARG A 217 20.84 0.54 -8.34
N THR A 218 21.10 -0.04 -9.50
CA THR A 218 20.69 -1.41 -9.82
C THR A 218 21.83 -2.15 -10.48
N ASP A 219 21.96 -3.44 -10.18
CA ASP A 219 22.86 -4.34 -10.90
C ASP A 219 22.06 -5.12 -11.93
N LEU A 220 22.31 -4.84 -13.22
CA LEU A 220 21.62 -5.48 -14.34
C LEU A 220 21.83 -7.00 -14.35
N THR A 221 22.98 -7.49 -13.89
CA THR A 221 23.26 -8.93 -13.80
C THR A 221 22.37 -9.57 -12.74
N ALA A 222 22.23 -8.92 -11.58
CA ALA A 222 21.31 -9.38 -10.54
C ALA A 222 19.85 -9.32 -10.99
N LEU A 223 19.44 -8.26 -11.70
CA LEU A 223 18.08 -8.14 -12.26
C LEU A 223 17.77 -9.26 -13.25
N ARG A 224 18.71 -9.61 -14.15
CA ARG A 224 18.55 -10.72 -15.11
C ARG A 224 18.48 -12.09 -14.46
N ARG A 225 19.11 -12.26 -13.29
CA ARG A 225 19.05 -13.51 -12.50
C ARG A 225 17.81 -13.60 -11.61
N SER A 226 17.04 -12.51 -11.49
CA SER A 226 15.82 -12.51 -10.69
C SER A 226 14.78 -13.44 -11.32
N GLU A 227 14.18 -14.31 -10.52
CA GLU A 227 13.04 -15.12 -10.98
C GLU A 227 11.74 -14.32 -11.06
N ARG A 228 11.72 -13.08 -10.53
CA ARG A 228 10.52 -12.24 -10.42
C ARG A 228 10.45 -11.14 -11.50
N LEU A 229 11.58 -10.86 -12.14
CA LEU A 229 11.71 -9.80 -13.14
C LEU A 229 12.27 -10.40 -14.42
N GLN A 230 11.77 -9.94 -15.55
CA GLN A 230 12.30 -10.27 -16.86
C GLN A 230 12.91 -9.01 -17.47
N VAL A 231 14.12 -9.16 -18.02
CA VAL A 231 14.89 -8.08 -18.62
C VAL A 231 15.02 -8.37 -20.11
N HIS A 232 14.50 -7.48 -20.93
CA HIS A 232 14.62 -7.53 -22.38
C HIS A 232 15.52 -6.41 -22.85
N ARG A 233 16.51 -6.70 -23.69
CA ARG A 233 17.30 -5.65 -24.33
C ARG A 233 16.63 -5.26 -25.65
N GLN A 234 16.23 -3.99 -25.75
CA GLN A 234 15.60 -3.45 -26.95
C GLN A 234 16.67 -3.03 -27.99
N GLY A 235 16.25 -2.88 -29.25
CA GLY A 235 17.15 -2.58 -30.37
C GLY A 235 17.86 -1.22 -30.25
N ASP A 236 17.34 -0.32 -29.43
CA ASP A 236 17.93 0.97 -29.06
C ASP A 236 18.94 0.88 -27.89
N GLN A 237 19.31 -0.34 -27.48
CA GLN A 237 20.18 -0.64 -26.34
C GLN A 237 19.57 -0.33 -24.97
N THR A 238 18.27 -0.01 -24.90
CA THR A 238 17.57 0.18 -23.65
C THR A 238 17.21 -1.18 -23.03
N ASP A 239 17.47 -1.36 -21.74
CA ASP A 239 16.97 -2.51 -20.98
C ASP A 239 15.53 -2.23 -20.51
N PHE A 240 14.59 -3.04 -20.98
CA PHE A 240 13.18 -3.01 -20.60
C PHE A 240 12.92 -4.06 -19.52
N ILE A 241 12.29 -3.66 -18.42
CA ILE A 241 12.02 -4.52 -17.28
C ILE A 241 10.52 -4.75 -17.16
N GLU A 242 10.13 -6.01 -17.02
CA GLU A 242 8.76 -6.39 -16.71
C GLU A 242 8.72 -7.39 -15.55
N ARG A 243 7.54 -7.53 -14.95
CA ARG A 243 7.33 -8.51 -13.89
C ARG A 243 6.93 -9.84 -14.50
N VAL A 244 7.51 -10.90 -13.96
CA VAL A 244 7.04 -12.27 -14.23
C VAL A 244 5.93 -12.55 -13.24
N ASP A 245 4.68 -12.42 -13.67
CA ASP A 245 3.53 -12.87 -12.89
C ASP A 245 3.47 -14.41 -12.95
N ARG A 246 4.34 -15.08 -12.19
CA ARG A 246 4.19 -16.52 -11.98
C ARG A 246 2.97 -16.71 -11.06
N PRO A 247 1.94 -17.49 -11.47
CA PRO A 247 0.85 -17.82 -10.58
C PRO A 247 1.44 -18.49 -9.33
N ALA A 248 0.97 -18.08 -8.15
CA ALA A 248 1.40 -18.68 -6.89
C ALA A 248 1.25 -20.21 -7.00
N PRO A 249 2.23 -21.01 -6.54
CA PRO A 249 2.06 -22.44 -6.51
C PRO A 249 0.80 -22.73 -5.71
N LYS A 250 -0.14 -23.46 -6.32
CA LYS A 250 -1.34 -23.93 -5.62
C LYS A 250 -0.86 -24.65 -4.34
N PRO A 251 -1.48 -24.41 -3.17
CA PRO A 251 -1.22 -25.26 -2.02
C PRO A 251 -1.43 -26.70 -2.47
N ARG A 252 -0.43 -27.57 -2.25
CA ARG A 252 -0.57 -28.99 -2.55
C ARG A 252 -1.72 -29.49 -1.68
N ASP A 253 -2.79 -29.97 -2.32
CA ASP A 253 -3.83 -30.78 -1.69
C ASP A 253 -3.25 -32.16 -1.35
N ASP A 254 -2.21 -32.19 -0.50
CA ASP A 254 -1.72 -33.42 0.13
C ASP A 254 -2.48 -33.62 1.45
N ALA A 255 -3.81 -33.40 1.43
CA ALA A 255 -4.71 -34.04 2.36
C ALA A 255 -5.03 -35.42 1.77
N ALA A 256 -4.10 -36.35 2.02
CA ALA A 256 -4.24 -37.75 1.71
C ALA A 256 -5.63 -38.25 2.10
N LYS A 257 -6.36 -38.69 1.08
CA LYS A 257 -7.53 -39.56 1.17
C LYS A 257 -7.11 -40.83 1.92
N LEU A 258 -7.39 -40.90 3.21
CA LEU A 258 -7.31 -42.14 3.97
C LEU A 258 -8.34 -43.12 3.40
N PRO A 259 -7.97 -44.37 3.07
CA PRO A 259 -8.89 -45.36 2.56
C PRO A 259 -9.86 -45.79 3.66
N GLY A 260 -11.12 -46.03 3.25
CA GLY A 260 -12.19 -46.42 4.14
C GLY A 260 -11.93 -47.76 4.83
N ASP A 261 -12.26 -47.82 6.11
CA ASP A 261 -12.40 -49.06 6.85
C ASP A 261 -13.88 -49.28 7.18
N ASN A 262 -14.41 -50.40 6.68
CA ASN A 262 -15.75 -50.89 6.95
C ASN A 262 -15.66 -51.87 8.12
N GLY A 263 -16.18 -51.49 9.28
CA GLY A 263 -16.31 -52.38 10.43
C GLY A 263 -17.46 -51.96 11.34
N ALA A 264 -18.57 -52.69 11.25
CA ALA A 264 -19.78 -52.47 12.02
C ALA A 264 -19.61 -52.73 13.53
N ALA A 265 -20.26 -51.93 14.37
CA ALA A 265 -20.91 -52.41 15.61
C ALA A 265 -21.85 -51.34 16.20
N THR A 266 -23.12 -51.73 16.28
CA THR A 266 -24.23 -51.22 17.10
C THR A 266 -23.82 -50.87 18.53
N ILE A 267 -24.39 -49.80 19.10
CA ILE A 267 -25.04 -49.72 20.45
C ILE A 267 -25.66 -48.32 20.63
N ARG A 268 -26.98 -48.28 20.90
CA ARG A 268 -27.70 -47.17 21.59
C ARG A 268 -27.74 -47.52 23.09
N PRO A 269 -27.77 -46.54 24.02
CA PRO A 269 -29.04 -45.94 24.51
C PRO A 269 -28.93 -44.40 24.75
N SER A 270 -29.91 -43.58 24.37
CA SER A 270 -31.08 -43.08 25.14
C SER A 270 -30.79 -42.36 26.49
N THR A 271 -31.27 -41.11 26.58
CA THR A 271 -31.89 -40.33 27.71
C THR A 271 -31.46 -38.85 27.58
N SER A 272 -32.30 -37.91 27.12
CA SER A 272 -33.54 -37.33 27.64
C SER A 272 -33.33 -36.06 28.52
N ARG A 273 -34.09 -35.01 28.15
CA ARG A 273 -34.61 -33.90 28.99
C ARG A 273 -33.59 -32.85 29.51
N THR A 274 -33.87 -31.55 29.62
CA THR A 274 -35.11 -30.76 29.59
C THR A 274 -34.80 -29.26 29.42
N LYS A 275 -35.63 -28.57 28.63
CA LYS A 275 -36.41 -27.34 28.91
C LYS A 275 -35.83 -26.16 29.71
N ASN A 276 -36.16 -24.98 29.14
CA ASN A 276 -36.79 -23.76 29.71
C ASN A 276 -35.94 -22.48 29.59
N ALA A 277 -36.46 -21.25 29.51
CA ALA A 277 -37.69 -20.63 29.01
C ALA A 277 -37.67 -19.17 29.52
N LYS A 278 -38.12 -18.20 28.69
CA LYS A 278 -38.64 -16.84 29.05
C LYS A 278 -37.64 -15.86 29.70
N GLY A 279 -37.70 -14.54 29.53
CA GLY A 279 -38.65 -13.62 28.89
C GLY A 279 -38.32 -12.16 29.31
N ILE A 280 -39.21 -11.21 28.95
CA ILE A 280 -39.34 -9.81 29.43
C ILE A 280 -38.56 -8.77 28.57
N GLN A 281 -39.19 -8.03 27.63
CA GLN A 281 -40.03 -6.80 27.75
C GLN A 281 -39.33 -5.63 28.49
N THR A 282 -39.08 -4.44 27.90
CA THR A 282 -40.06 -3.37 27.66
C THR A 282 -39.36 -2.11 27.09
N LYS A 283 -40.14 -1.29 26.36
CA LYS A 283 -40.23 0.20 26.27
C LYS A 283 -38.91 1.02 26.27
N GLY A 284 -38.72 2.06 25.46
CA GLY A 284 -39.60 2.94 24.69
C GLY A 284 -38.85 4.28 24.53
N GLY A 285 -39.19 5.11 23.52
CA GLY A 285 -38.64 6.47 23.43
C GLY A 285 -38.57 7.02 22.01
N ARG A 286 -39.60 7.78 21.64
CA ARG A 286 -39.71 8.58 20.41
C ARG A 286 -38.78 9.80 20.48
N GLY A 287 -38.29 10.24 19.32
CA GLY A 287 -37.61 11.52 19.13
C GLY A 287 -37.48 11.87 17.66
N SER A 288 -38.61 12.24 17.03
CA SER A 288 -38.70 12.74 15.67
C SER A 288 -38.31 14.22 15.61
N GLY A 289 -37.36 14.57 14.75
CA GLY A 289 -37.06 15.96 14.40
C GLY A 289 -36.43 16.02 13.01
N SER A 290 -37.22 16.40 12.00
CA SER A 290 -36.70 16.82 10.69
C SER A 290 -37.62 17.86 10.05
N GLY A 291 -37.11 19.09 10.03
CA GLY A 291 -37.66 20.22 9.29
C GLY A 291 -37.09 20.27 7.86
N LYS A 292 -38.01 20.54 6.92
CA LYS A 292 -37.89 21.14 5.57
C LYS A 292 -36.87 22.31 5.52
N ARG A 293 -36.31 22.83 4.41
CA ARG A 293 -36.50 22.79 2.94
C ARG A 293 -35.33 23.61 2.31
N GLU A 294 -35.39 23.79 0.97
CA GLU A 294 -34.66 24.75 0.09
C GLU A 294 -33.38 24.19 -0.57
N SER A 295 -33.28 23.91 -1.88
CA SER A 295 -33.61 24.57 -3.18
C SER A 295 -32.38 25.20 -3.87
N LYS A 296 -31.97 24.56 -4.99
CA LYS A 296 -31.31 25.00 -6.27
C LYS A 296 -30.91 26.49 -6.46
N PRO A 297 -30.02 26.88 -7.43
CA PRO A 297 -29.78 26.24 -8.75
C PRO A 297 -28.33 26.23 -9.36
N ALA A 298 -28.25 25.44 -10.45
CA ALA A 298 -27.40 25.44 -11.65
C ALA A 298 -26.27 26.46 -11.88
N ARG A 299 -25.16 25.96 -12.48
CA ARG A 299 -24.57 26.59 -13.69
C ARG A 299 -23.78 25.60 -14.54
N THR A 300 -24.12 25.62 -15.82
CA THR A 300 -23.54 24.93 -16.97
C THR A 300 -22.26 25.65 -17.40
N SER A 301 -21.17 24.92 -17.65
CA SER A 301 -20.18 25.35 -18.64
C SER A 301 -19.65 24.14 -19.39
N LYS A 302 -20.09 24.01 -20.65
CA LYS A 302 -19.42 23.20 -21.66
C LYS A 302 -18.03 23.79 -21.89
N GLN A 303 -16.99 22.98 -21.80
CA GLN A 303 -15.71 23.26 -22.43
C GLN A 303 -15.14 21.99 -23.05
N LEU A 304 -14.75 22.12 -24.31
CA LEU A 304 -14.28 21.06 -25.20
C LEU A 304 -13.03 20.37 -24.64
N PRO A 305 -12.86 19.06 -24.88
CA PRO A 305 -11.64 18.34 -24.52
C PRO A 305 -10.47 18.78 -25.41
N LEU A 306 -9.40 19.28 -24.79
CA LEU A 306 -8.08 19.47 -25.40
C LEU A 306 -7.22 18.24 -25.10
N PHE A 307 -7.35 17.17 -25.89
CA PHE A 307 -6.28 16.19 -26.07
C PHE A 307 -6.33 15.65 -27.50
N GLY A 308 -5.51 16.27 -28.35
CA GLY A 308 -5.02 15.62 -29.56
C GLY A 308 -4.14 14.44 -29.16
N LYS A 309 -4.60 13.25 -29.53
CA LYS A 309 -3.86 11.98 -29.49
C LYS A 309 -2.69 12.06 -30.47
N PRO A 310 -1.45 11.71 -30.09
CA PRO A 310 -0.53 11.05 -31.00
C PRO A 310 -0.75 9.52 -30.95
N PRO A 311 -0.56 8.79 -32.06
CA PRO A 311 -0.97 7.40 -32.19
C PRO A 311 0.10 6.40 -31.71
N GLY A 312 -0.37 5.27 -31.17
CA GLY A 312 0.29 3.96 -31.32
C GLY A 312 1.14 3.47 -30.15
N ALA A 313 0.55 2.64 -29.27
CA ALA A 313 1.03 1.33 -28.85
C ALA A 313 0.17 0.80 -27.69
N CYS A 314 -0.02 -0.52 -27.66
CA CYS A 314 -0.78 -1.34 -26.71
C CYS A 314 -2.29 -1.43 -26.98
N SER A 315 -2.62 -2.38 -27.86
CA SER A 315 -3.77 -3.27 -27.69
C SER A 315 -3.58 -4.18 -26.49
#